data_AF-A0A812T327-F1
#
_entry.id   AF-A0A812T327-F1
#
_cell.length_a   1.000
_cell.length_b   1.000
_cell.length_c   1.000
_cell.angle_alpha   90.00
_cell.angle_beta   90.00
_cell.angle_gamma   90.00
#
_symmetry.space_group_name_H-M   'P 1'
#
loop_
_entity.id
_entity.type
_entity.pdbx_description
1 polymer ?
#
loop_
_entity_poly.entity_id
_entity_poly.type
_entity_poly.pdbx_seq_one_letter_code
_entity_poly.pdbx_strand_id
1 'polypeptide(L)'
;MEEQCRGCGGEQCQLCREDAERISQCCSQYDASAQPEMCNVEVPDKDPCSGLYGAESLTCVWEVSVNSCIDNQCTGCSGEQCQLCREDASRVHQCCQDHWHSTMPPKKCADAKLAASDDDPCAGLYGADSVQCAWVQDINTCVEAGCRGCSGEQCELCRSDVSALNKCCQDHKHSTTPPVACADAFVETCVAEQCRGCSGEQCQLCKQDKCCSKSDARGATECVALAKQSALLALSATASPCNGLYGAEALTCVWKE
;
A
#
# COMPACT_ATOMS: atom_id res chain seq x y z
N MET A 1 41.59 30.36 22.18
CA MET A 1 41.02 30.42 20.81
C MET A 1 42.05 30.85 19.76
N GLU A 2 42.92 31.83 20.03
CA GLU A 2 43.93 32.29 19.06
C GLU A 2 45.00 31.25 18.69
N GLU A 3 45.39 30.34 19.59
CA GLU A 3 46.43 29.34 19.29
C GLU A 3 45.99 28.26 18.29
N GLN A 4 44.68 27.95 18.20
CA GLN A 4 44.15 26.92 17.30
C GLN A 4 43.66 27.47 15.95
N CYS A 5 43.72 28.78 15.76
CA CYS A 5 43.47 29.46 14.47
C CYS A 5 44.74 30.15 13.93
N ARG A 6 45.91 29.86 14.50
CA ARG A 6 47.21 30.34 13.98
C ARG A 6 47.45 29.72 12.60
N GLY A 7 47.15 30.50 11.55
CA GLY A 7 47.34 30.12 10.15
C GLY A 7 46.17 30.46 9.24
N CYS A 8 44.99 30.76 9.77
CA CYS A 8 43.84 31.20 8.98
C CYS A 8 43.93 32.72 8.75
N GLY A 9 43.95 33.14 7.48
CA GLY A 9 43.89 34.55 7.08
C GLY A 9 42.61 34.85 6.30
N GLY A 10 42.02 36.03 6.51
CA GLY A 10 40.82 36.47 5.79
C GLY A 10 39.52 35.80 6.25
N GLU A 11 38.57 35.64 5.34
CA GLU A 11 37.18 35.17 5.57
C GLU A 11 37.12 33.75 6.18
N GLN A 12 38.17 32.94 5.99
CA GLN A 12 38.31 31.63 6.61
C GLN A 12 38.46 31.70 8.14
N CYS A 13 39.01 32.80 8.67
CA CYS A 13 39.12 33.01 10.11
C CYS A 13 37.76 33.30 10.76
N GLN A 14 36.80 33.80 9.97
CA GLN A 14 35.44 34.08 10.42
C GLN A 14 34.63 32.78 10.47
N LEU A 15 34.70 31.96 9.42
CA LEU A 15 34.11 30.61 9.39
C LEU A 15 34.68 29.70 10.50
N CYS A 16 36.00 29.76 10.75
CA CYS A 16 36.63 28.96 11.80
C CYS A 16 36.28 29.41 13.23
N ARG A 17 35.69 30.63 13.38
CA ARG A 17 35.13 31.16 14.63
C ARG A 17 33.63 30.93 14.76
N GLU A 18 32.91 30.68 13.67
CA GLU A 18 31.46 30.49 13.61
C GLU A 18 31.05 29.00 13.50
N ASP A 19 32.01 28.09 13.49
CA ASP A 19 31.77 26.64 13.49
C ASP A 19 31.09 26.19 14.80
N ALA A 20 29.81 25.85 14.71
CA ALA A 20 28.97 25.48 15.85
C ALA A 20 29.48 24.25 16.61
N GLU A 21 30.05 23.25 15.93
CA GLU A 21 30.60 22.05 16.58
C GLU A 21 31.85 22.41 17.40
N ARG A 22 32.70 23.27 16.84
CA ARG A 22 33.93 23.71 17.48
C ARG A 22 33.68 24.67 18.64
N ILE A 23 32.67 25.54 18.52
CA ILE A 23 32.19 26.38 19.62
C ILE A 23 31.62 25.48 20.74
N SER A 24 30.78 24.50 20.41
CA SER A 24 30.20 23.56 21.38
C SER A 24 31.27 22.80 22.20
N GLN A 25 32.30 22.27 21.53
CA GLN A 25 33.43 21.61 22.21
C GLN A 25 34.19 22.58 23.15
N CYS A 26 34.41 23.83 22.74
CA CYS A 26 35.10 24.82 23.56
C CYS A 26 34.25 25.25 24.77
N CYS A 27 32.93 25.35 24.59
CA CYS A 27 31.99 25.79 25.61
C CYS A 27 31.64 24.70 26.63
N SER A 28 31.81 23.43 26.29
CA SER A 28 31.68 22.29 27.21
C SER A 28 32.70 22.29 28.37
N GLN A 29 33.75 23.10 28.28
CA GLN A 29 34.78 23.23 29.33
C GLN A 29 34.45 24.29 30.39
N TYR A 30 33.39 25.06 30.19
CA TYR A 30 32.96 26.12 31.11
C TYR A 30 31.72 25.66 31.90
N ASP A 31 31.69 25.95 33.20
CA ASP A 31 30.50 25.75 34.03
C ASP A 31 29.31 26.59 33.51
N ALA A 32 28.11 26.01 33.52
CA ALA A 32 26.89 26.59 32.93
C ALA A 32 26.51 27.98 33.49
N SER A 33 27.04 28.36 34.66
CA SER A 33 26.79 29.66 35.31
C SER A 33 27.80 30.75 34.93
N ALA A 34 28.87 30.43 34.19
CA ALA A 34 29.96 31.36 33.86
C ALA A 34 30.33 31.35 32.36
N GLN A 35 29.45 30.83 31.50
CA GLN A 35 29.72 30.77 30.06
C GLN A 35 29.77 32.18 29.44
N PRO A 36 30.81 32.51 28.65
CA PRO A 36 30.86 33.76 27.88
C PRO A 36 29.71 33.82 26.86
N GLU A 37 29.23 35.01 26.48
CA GLU A 37 28.11 35.20 25.54
C GLU A 37 28.28 34.43 24.21
N MET A 38 29.52 34.23 23.75
CA MET A 38 29.80 33.46 22.55
C MET A 38 29.50 31.95 22.67
N CYS A 39 29.34 31.45 23.90
CA CYS A 39 28.91 30.09 24.21
C CYS A 39 27.39 29.99 24.36
N ASN A 40 26.68 31.11 24.37
CA ASN A 40 25.24 31.16 24.28
C ASN A 40 24.79 31.03 22.81
N VAL A 41 25.42 30.09 22.09
CA VAL A 41 24.90 29.63 20.81
C VAL A 41 23.69 28.78 21.20
N GLU A 42 22.49 29.16 20.76
CA GLU A 42 21.35 28.27 20.84
C GLU A 42 21.75 26.98 20.13
N VAL A 43 22.12 25.96 20.91
CA VAL A 43 22.48 24.66 20.36
C VAL A 43 21.21 24.20 19.62
N PRO A 44 21.28 23.91 18.31
CA PRO A 44 20.10 23.54 17.53
C PRO A 44 19.60 22.11 17.87
N ASP A 45 19.94 21.58 19.05
CA ASP A 45 19.54 20.28 19.59
C ASP A 45 18.09 20.22 20.08
N LYS A 46 17.26 21.20 19.72
CA LYS A 46 15.83 20.95 19.74
C LYS A 46 15.53 20.13 18.51
N ASP A 47 15.22 18.85 18.74
CA ASP A 47 14.54 17.99 17.76
C ASP A 47 13.60 18.88 16.94
N PRO A 48 13.78 18.97 15.61
CA PRO A 48 13.00 19.88 14.76
C PRO A 48 11.49 19.59 14.83
N CYS A 49 11.12 18.42 15.33
CA CYS A 49 9.74 18.00 15.55
C CYS A 49 9.26 18.19 17.00
N SER A 50 10.08 18.78 17.88
CA SER A 50 9.76 19.02 19.28
C SER A 50 8.58 19.98 19.42
N GLY A 51 7.57 19.57 20.20
CA GLY A 51 6.34 20.35 20.43
C GLY A 51 5.21 20.09 19.44
N LEU A 52 5.43 19.26 18.41
CA LEU A 52 4.36 18.72 17.57
C LEU A 52 3.73 17.49 18.21
N TYR A 53 2.45 17.23 17.91
CA TYR A 53 1.72 16.08 18.43
C TYR A 53 0.83 15.43 17.36
N GLY A 54 0.57 14.13 17.50
CA GLY A 54 -0.33 13.39 16.62
C GLY A 54 0.22 13.20 15.20
N ALA A 55 -0.62 13.47 14.20
CA ALA A 55 -0.24 13.29 12.79
C ALA A 55 0.89 14.24 12.37
N GLU A 56 0.90 15.47 12.87
CA GLU A 56 1.91 16.47 12.53
C GLU A 56 3.30 16.07 13.02
N SER A 57 3.41 15.48 14.22
CA SER A 57 4.70 14.98 14.73
C SER A 57 5.24 13.83 13.88
N LEU A 58 4.36 12.94 13.41
CA LEU A 58 4.76 11.80 12.60
C LEU A 58 5.16 12.23 11.18
N THR A 59 4.44 13.19 10.57
CA THR A 59 4.84 13.77 9.28
C THR A 59 6.17 14.49 9.39
N CYS A 60 6.43 15.25 10.47
CA CYS A 60 7.72 15.90 10.68
C CYS A 60 8.86 14.88 10.82
N VAL A 61 8.69 13.84 11.65
CA VAL A 61 9.70 12.77 11.81
C VAL A 61 10.01 12.09 10.48
N TRP A 62 8.98 11.91 9.65
CA TRP A 62 9.15 11.37 8.31
C TRP A 62 9.96 12.31 7.41
N GLU A 63 9.63 13.60 7.36
CA GLU A 63 10.39 14.60 6.59
C GLU A 63 11.87 14.63 6.98
N VAL A 64 12.15 14.62 8.27
CA VAL A 64 13.52 14.62 8.80
C VAL A 64 14.25 13.34 8.39
N SER A 65 13.61 12.19 8.52
CA SER A 65 14.19 10.89 8.15
C SER A 65 14.49 10.81 6.64
N VAL A 66 13.56 11.27 5.81
CA VAL A 66 13.74 11.31 4.35
C VAL A 66 14.86 12.27 3.95
N ASN A 67 14.89 13.47 4.52
CA ASN A 67 15.95 14.43 4.22
C ASN A 67 17.32 13.90 4.65
N SER A 68 17.42 13.27 5.83
CA SER A 68 18.64 12.62 6.30
C SER A 68 19.08 11.49 5.36
N CYS A 69 18.15 10.64 4.90
CA CYS A 69 18.42 9.62 3.88
C CYS A 69 18.98 10.22 2.59
N ILE A 70 18.33 11.27 2.06
CA ILE A 70 18.77 11.95 0.84
C ILE A 70 20.17 12.54 1.02
N ASP A 71 20.43 13.21 2.15
CA ASP A 71 21.72 13.82 2.44
C ASP A 71 22.85 12.79 2.54
N ASN A 72 22.58 11.66 3.18
CA ASN A 72 23.52 10.54 3.24
C ASN A 72 23.81 9.98 1.85
N GLN A 73 22.79 9.81 1.00
CA GLN A 73 22.99 9.32 -0.36
C GLN A 73 23.70 10.33 -1.27
N CYS A 74 23.52 11.63 -1.02
CA CYS A 74 24.17 12.72 -1.75
C CYS A 74 25.47 13.20 -1.08
N THR A 75 26.02 12.45 -0.12
CA THR A 75 27.27 12.85 0.54
C THR A 75 28.42 12.92 -0.47
N GLY A 76 29.16 14.03 -0.46
CA GLY A 76 30.30 14.26 -1.36
C GLY A 76 29.98 14.97 -2.68
N CYS A 77 28.72 15.35 -2.93
CA CYS A 77 28.41 16.28 -4.01
C CYS A 77 28.79 17.73 -3.63
N SER A 78 28.93 18.59 -4.63
CA SER A 78 28.99 20.05 -4.41
C SER A 78 28.37 20.80 -5.60
N GLY A 79 27.92 22.03 -5.36
CA GLY A 79 27.30 22.88 -6.40
C GLY A 79 25.99 22.30 -6.96
N GLU A 80 25.75 22.54 -8.25
CA GLU A 80 24.51 22.13 -8.94
C GLU A 80 24.29 20.61 -8.95
N GLN A 81 25.37 19.82 -8.87
CA GLN A 81 25.28 18.37 -8.78
C GLN A 81 24.61 17.91 -7.48
N CYS A 82 24.77 18.65 -6.38
CA CYS A 82 24.03 18.36 -5.15
C CYS A 82 22.54 18.62 -5.30
N GLN A 83 22.18 19.70 -5.99
CA GLN A 83 20.78 20.03 -6.21
C GLN A 83 20.11 18.94 -7.04
N LEU A 84 20.72 18.55 -8.16
CA LEU A 84 20.23 17.44 -8.99
C LEU A 84 20.14 16.13 -8.21
N CYS A 85 21.12 15.82 -7.37
CA CYS A 85 21.10 14.63 -6.52
C CYS A 85 19.93 14.64 -5.53
N ARG A 86 19.66 15.79 -4.89
CA ARG A 86 18.59 15.96 -3.90
C ARG A 86 17.19 16.03 -4.51
N GLU A 87 17.12 16.40 -5.78
CA GLU A 87 15.87 16.52 -6.56
C GLU A 87 15.59 15.30 -7.44
N ASP A 88 16.50 14.31 -7.48
CA ASP A 88 16.31 13.06 -8.22
C ASP A 88 15.09 12.31 -7.69
N ALA A 89 14.03 12.25 -8.50
CA ALA A 89 12.73 11.71 -8.10
C ALA A 89 12.82 10.25 -7.66
N SER A 90 13.62 9.42 -8.35
CA SER A 90 13.81 8.01 -8.02
C SER A 90 14.47 7.83 -6.66
N ARG A 91 15.52 8.60 -6.37
CA ARG A 91 16.23 8.59 -5.10
C ARG A 91 15.35 9.08 -3.94
N VAL A 92 14.68 10.20 -4.14
CA VAL A 92 13.74 10.74 -3.15
C VAL A 92 12.64 9.72 -2.88
N HIS A 93 12.08 9.10 -3.92
CA HIS A 93 11.06 8.09 -3.79
C HIS A 93 11.54 6.88 -2.97
N GLN A 94 12.75 6.39 -3.23
CA GLN A 94 13.35 5.30 -2.45
C GLN A 94 13.48 5.65 -0.97
N CYS A 95 14.03 6.82 -0.65
CA CYS A 95 14.10 7.29 0.75
C CYS A 95 12.70 7.42 1.39
N CYS A 96 11.68 7.82 0.63
CA CYS A 96 10.31 7.91 1.12
C CYS A 96 9.67 6.55 1.38
N GLN A 97 10.04 5.50 0.63
CA GLN A 97 9.58 4.12 0.89
C GLN A 97 10.22 3.55 2.15
N ASP A 98 11.54 3.69 2.28
CA ASP A 98 12.32 3.12 3.39
C ASP A 98 11.94 3.73 4.75
N HIS A 99 11.53 4.99 4.75
CA HIS A 99 11.16 5.75 5.95
C HIS A 99 9.66 6.02 6.04
N TRP A 100 8.80 5.21 5.43
CA TRP A 100 7.35 5.40 5.51
C TRP A 100 6.83 5.34 6.96
N HIS A 101 6.09 6.37 7.36
CA HIS A 101 5.31 6.39 8.60
C HIS A 101 3.83 6.44 8.24
N SER A 102 2.97 5.66 8.92
CA SER A 102 1.52 5.47 8.68
C SER A 102 0.66 6.75 8.73
N THR A 103 1.00 7.74 7.91
CA THR A 103 0.52 9.11 7.91
C THR A 103 0.53 9.65 6.48
N MET A 104 0.09 10.90 6.31
CA MET A 104 0.12 11.53 4.99
C MET A 104 1.57 11.84 4.57
N PRO A 105 1.93 11.56 3.31
CA PRO A 105 3.25 11.89 2.79
C PRO A 105 3.58 13.37 2.88
N PRO A 106 4.84 13.68 3.22
CA PRO A 106 5.42 14.97 2.89
C PRO A 106 5.24 15.28 1.41
N LYS A 107 5.06 16.55 1.08
CA LYS A 107 4.87 17.00 -0.30
C LYS A 107 5.98 16.49 -1.23
N LYS A 108 7.24 16.55 -0.79
CA LYS A 108 8.39 16.04 -1.56
C LYS A 108 8.26 14.55 -1.90
N CYS A 109 7.75 13.74 -0.97
CA CYS A 109 7.51 12.32 -1.20
C CYS A 109 6.32 12.05 -2.13
N ALA A 110 5.29 12.88 -2.08
CA ALA A 110 4.17 12.82 -3.03
C ALA A 110 4.63 13.20 -4.44
N ASP A 111 5.38 14.29 -4.57
CA ASP A 111 5.87 14.82 -5.85
C ASP A 111 6.89 13.87 -6.50
N ALA A 112 7.86 13.37 -5.72
CA ALA A 112 8.86 12.42 -6.23
C ALA A 112 8.24 11.11 -6.71
N LYS A 113 7.15 10.69 -6.06
CA LYS A 113 6.41 9.50 -6.48
C LYS A 113 5.69 9.71 -7.81
N LEU A 114 5.04 10.87 -8.00
CA LEU A 114 4.42 11.23 -9.28
C LEU A 114 5.46 11.36 -10.41
N ALA A 115 6.68 11.77 -10.08
CA ALA A 115 7.77 11.88 -11.05
C ALA A 115 8.48 10.54 -11.31
N ALA A 116 8.43 9.58 -10.39
CA ALA A 116 8.99 8.25 -10.56
C ALA A 116 8.00 7.24 -11.19
N SER A 117 6.72 7.61 -11.35
CA SER A 117 5.61 6.72 -11.63
C SER A 117 5.29 6.45 -13.09
N ASP A 118 6.17 6.74 -14.05
CA ASP A 118 5.80 6.64 -15.47
C ASP A 118 5.41 5.20 -15.91
N ASP A 119 5.76 4.16 -15.15
CA ASP A 119 5.45 2.75 -15.48
C ASP A 119 4.68 1.95 -14.41
N ASP A 120 4.43 2.47 -13.20
CA ASP A 120 3.77 1.72 -12.12
C ASP A 120 2.30 2.18 -11.89
N PRO A 121 1.29 1.37 -12.27
CA PRO A 121 -0.12 1.66 -12.01
C PRO A 121 -0.50 1.89 -10.54
N CYS A 122 0.33 1.43 -9.60
CA CYS A 122 0.13 1.59 -8.16
C CYS A 122 0.85 2.81 -7.59
N ALA A 123 1.65 3.49 -8.40
CA ALA A 123 2.36 4.65 -7.95
C ALA A 123 1.40 5.83 -7.77
N GLY A 124 1.37 6.32 -6.53
CA GLY A 124 0.46 7.35 -6.02
C GLY A 124 -0.29 6.87 -4.78
N LEU A 125 -0.52 5.56 -4.64
CA LEU A 125 -1.27 4.99 -3.50
C LEU A 125 -0.39 4.72 -2.29
N TYR A 126 -0.88 4.94 -1.09
CA TYR A 126 -0.11 4.73 0.14
C TYR A 126 -0.88 3.88 1.16
N GLY A 127 -0.17 3.26 2.10
CA GLY A 127 -0.77 2.45 3.16
C GLY A 127 -1.50 1.22 2.62
N ALA A 128 -2.75 1.01 3.05
CA ALA A 128 -3.54 -0.16 2.64
C ALA A 128 -3.81 -0.19 1.13
N ASP A 129 -4.00 0.97 0.51
CA ASP A 129 -4.30 1.07 -0.92
C ASP A 129 -3.09 0.70 -1.78
N SER A 130 -1.87 1.01 -1.32
CA SER A 130 -0.65 0.63 -2.03
C SER A 130 -0.43 -0.87 -2.00
N VAL A 131 -0.67 -1.49 -0.85
CA VAL A 131 -0.55 -2.95 -0.69
C VAL A 131 -1.64 -3.67 -1.48
N GLN A 132 -2.87 -3.15 -1.48
CA GLN A 132 -3.96 -3.74 -2.27
C GLN A 132 -3.68 -3.63 -3.77
N CYS A 133 -3.16 -2.50 -4.24
CA CYS A 133 -2.81 -2.34 -5.64
C CYS A 133 -1.64 -3.26 -6.05
N ALA A 134 -0.58 -3.32 -5.24
CA ALA A 134 0.55 -4.22 -5.47
C ALA A 134 0.08 -5.68 -5.57
N TRP A 135 -0.85 -6.09 -4.69
CA TRP A 135 -1.43 -7.43 -4.78
C TRP A 135 -2.13 -7.68 -6.13
N VAL A 136 -2.94 -6.74 -6.59
CA VAL A 136 -3.62 -6.87 -7.90
C VAL A 136 -2.60 -7.00 -9.04
N GLN A 137 -1.52 -6.23 -9.02
CA GLN A 137 -0.46 -6.35 -10.03
C GLN A 137 0.26 -7.70 -9.96
N ASP A 138 0.60 -8.17 -8.77
CA ASP A 138 1.24 -9.46 -8.56
C ASP A 138 0.38 -10.61 -9.11
N ILE A 139 -0.92 -10.59 -8.82
CA ILE A 139 -1.88 -11.57 -9.33
C ILE A 139 -1.94 -11.51 -10.85
N ASN A 140 -2.10 -10.31 -11.44
CA ASN A 140 -2.18 -10.15 -12.89
C ASN A 140 -0.92 -10.67 -13.57
N THR A 141 0.25 -10.33 -13.01
CA THR A 141 1.55 -10.80 -13.51
C THR A 141 1.66 -12.32 -13.42
N CYS A 142 1.23 -12.92 -12.31
CA CYS A 142 1.20 -14.37 -12.11
C CYS A 142 0.28 -15.07 -13.13
N VAL A 143 -0.94 -14.55 -13.32
CA VAL A 143 -1.91 -15.09 -14.28
C VAL A 143 -1.39 -14.96 -15.71
N GLU A 144 -0.81 -13.82 -16.08
CA GLU A 144 -0.23 -13.62 -17.41
C GLU A 144 0.98 -14.52 -17.67
N ALA A 145 1.81 -14.76 -16.66
CA ALA A 145 2.90 -15.73 -16.76
C ALA A 145 2.36 -17.16 -16.95
N GLY A 146 1.30 -17.53 -16.23
CA GLY A 146 0.64 -18.83 -16.36
C GLY A 146 -0.05 -19.04 -17.72
N CYS A 147 -0.59 -17.97 -18.29
CA CYS A 147 -1.27 -17.99 -19.60
C CYS A 147 -0.36 -17.60 -20.77
N ARG A 148 0.96 -17.54 -20.56
CA ARG A 148 1.92 -17.17 -21.60
C ARG A 148 1.91 -18.23 -22.71
N GLY A 149 1.53 -17.82 -23.92
CA GLY A 149 1.45 -18.70 -25.09
C GLY A 149 0.03 -19.08 -25.50
N CYS A 150 -0.99 -18.64 -24.76
CA CYS A 150 -2.36 -18.68 -25.23
C CYS A 150 -2.60 -17.64 -26.35
N SER A 151 -3.62 -17.84 -27.19
CA SER A 151 -4.09 -16.84 -28.14
C SER A 151 -5.61 -16.89 -28.29
N GLY A 152 -6.24 -15.73 -28.56
CA GLY A 152 -7.69 -15.61 -28.70
C GLY A 152 -8.45 -16.03 -27.42
N GLU A 153 -9.56 -16.74 -27.59
CA GLU A 153 -10.47 -17.17 -26.52
C GLU A 153 -9.80 -18.08 -25.48
N GLN A 154 -8.71 -18.77 -25.85
CA GLN A 154 -7.95 -19.59 -24.91
C GLN A 154 -7.27 -18.75 -23.83
N CYS A 155 -6.88 -17.51 -24.13
CA CYS A 155 -6.34 -16.58 -23.13
C CYS A 155 -7.41 -16.19 -22.12
N GLU A 156 -8.63 -15.93 -22.58
CA GLU A 156 -9.74 -15.53 -21.71
C GLU A 156 -10.14 -16.67 -20.78
N LEU A 157 -10.22 -17.89 -21.31
CA LEU A 157 -10.45 -19.10 -20.51
C LEU A 157 -9.34 -19.33 -19.49
N CYS A 158 -8.07 -19.18 -19.89
CA CYS A 158 -6.93 -19.35 -18.98
C CYS A 158 -6.92 -18.28 -17.88
N ARG A 159 -7.17 -17.01 -18.23
CA ARG A 159 -7.25 -15.90 -17.26
C ARG A 159 -8.44 -16.04 -16.31
N SER A 160 -9.50 -16.70 -16.75
CA SER A 160 -10.69 -16.97 -15.96
C SER A 160 -10.64 -18.33 -15.26
N ASP A 161 -9.53 -19.07 -15.36
CA ASP A 161 -9.36 -20.33 -14.64
C ASP A 161 -9.21 -20.03 -13.14
N VAL A 162 -10.30 -20.31 -12.42
CA VAL A 162 -10.45 -20.10 -10.99
C VAL A 162 -9.37 -20.84 -10.18
N SER A 163 -8.92 -22.01 -10.64
CA SER A 163 -7.87 -22.75 -9.95
C SER A 163 -6.51 -22.08 -10.12
N ALA A 164 -6.21 -21.59 -11.33
CA ALA A 164 -4.98 -20.85 -11.59
C ALA A 164 -4.96 -19.51 -10.84
N LEU A 165 -6.08 -18.78 -10.87
CA LEU A 165 -6.26 -17.53 -10.15
C LEU A 165 -6.12 -17.73 -8.63
N ASN A 166 -6.80 -18.72 -8.05
CA ASN A 166 -6.69 -19.04 -6.64
C ASN A 166 -5.24 -19.34 -6.23
N LYS A 167 -4.51 -20.12 -7.04
CA LYS A 167 -3.09 -20.38 -6.78
C LYS A 167 -2.27 -19.08 -6.76
N CYS A 168 -2.44 -18.21 -7.76
CA CYS A 168 -1.78 -16.90 -7.79
C CYS A 168 -2.13 -16.05 -6.55
N CYS A 169 -3.40 -16.07 -6.13
CA CYS A 169 -3.85 -15.36 -4.94
C CYS A 169 -3.24 -15.90 -3.63
N GLN A 170 -2.96 -17.20 -3.55
CA GLN A 170 -2.29 -17.81 -2.39
C GLN A 170 -0.79 -17.50 -2.38
N ASP A 171 -0.13 -17.63 -3.53
CA ASP A 171 1.31 -17.43 -3.69
C ASP A 171 1.70 -15.96 -3.42
N HIS A 172 0.82 -15.01 -3.76
CA HIS A 172 1.01 -13.57 -3.57
C HIS A 172 0.13 -12.97 -2.47
N LYS A 173 -0.19 -13.74 -1.41
CA LYS A 173 -1.04 -13.25 -0.33
C LYS A 173 -0.35 -12.12 0.45
N HIS A 174 -0.99 -10.96 0.50
CA HIS A 174 -0.56 -9.82 1.32
C HIS A 174 -1.31 -9.78 2.67
N SER A 175 -0.82 -8.98 3.62
CA SER A 175 -1.43 -8.82 4.96
C SER A 175 -2.71 -7.96 4.98
N THR A 176 -3.31 -7.70 3.83
CA THR A 176 -4.52 -6.87 3.65
C THR A 176 -5.71 -7.72 3.21
N THR A 177 -6.86 -7.07 3.01
CA THR A 177 -8.05 -7.74 2.47
C THR A 177 -7.81 -8.14 1.01
N PRO A 178 -8.16 -9.38 0.61
CA PRO A 178 -8.02 -9.83 -0.77
C PRO A 178 -8.79 -8.98 -1.76
N PRO A 179 -8.25 -8.78 -2.98
CA PRO A 179 -9.03 -8.29 -4.11
C PRO A 179 -10.24 -9.19 -4.36
N VAL A 180 -11.33 -8.61 -4.86
CA VAL A 180 -12.59 -9.32 -5.12
C VAL A 180 -12.37 -10.59 -5.96
N ALA A 181 -11.55 -10.50 -7.01
CA ALA A 181 -11.20 -11.64 -7.85
C ALA A 181 -10.58 -12.81 -7.06
N CYS A 182 -9.75 -12.53 -6.05
CA CYS A 182 -9.20 -13.55 -5.18
C CYS A 182 -10.21 -14.07 -4.17
N ALA A 183 -11.03 -13.18 -3.58
CA ALA A 183 -12.10 -13.59 -2.68
C ALA A 183 -13.06 -14.57 -3.36
N ASP A 184 -13.46 -14.26 -4.59
CA ASP A 184 -14.31 -15.13 -5.41
C ASP A 184 -13.61 -16.45 -5.73
N ALA A 185 -12.34 -16.41 -6.15
CA ALA A 185 -11.58 -17.63 -6.46
C ALA A 185 -11.38 -18.56 -5.24
N PHE A 186 -11.17 -18.00 -4.04
CA PHE A 186 -11.11 -18.76 -2.80
C PHE A 186 -12.43 -19.45 -2.50
N VAL A 187 -13.54 -18.73 -2.64
CA VAL A 187 -14.88 -19.25 -2.36
C VAL A 187 -15.24 -20.35 -3.36
N GLU A 188 -15.01 -20.14 -4.65
CA GLU A 188 -15.30 -21.13 -5.67
C GLU A 188 -14.44 -22.38 -5.54
N THR A 189 -13.15 -22.24 -5.26
CA THR A 189 -12.27 -23.39 -4.99
C THR A 189 -12.74 -24.15 -3.75
N CYS A 190 -13.09 -23.44 -2.68
CA CYS A 190 -13.62 -24.08 -1.47
C CYS A 190 -14.92 -24.85 -1.75
N VAL A 191 -15.85 -24.28 -2.52
CA VAL A 191 -17.10 -24.97 -2.90
C VAL A 191 -16.78 -26.21 -3.72
N ALA A 192 -15.85 -26.11 -4.68
CA ALA A 192 -15.43 -27.24 -5.51
C ALA A 192 -14.71 -28.36 -4.73
N GLU A 193 -14.15 -28.08 -3.56
CA GLU A 193 -13.44 -29.08 -2.74
C GLU A 193 -14.30 -29.61 -1.58
N GLN A 194 -14.87 -28.70 -0.78
CA GLN A 194 -15.57 -29.00 0.48
C GLN A 194 -17.06 -29.30 0.26
N CYS A 195 -17.63 -28.80 -0.82
CA CYS A 195 -19.06 -28.93 -1.13
C CYS A 195 -19.30 -29.81 -2.37
N ARG A 196 -18.36 -30.70 -2.70
CA ARG A 196 -18.54 -31.65 -3.81
C ARG A 196 -19.77 -32.52 -3.59
N GLY A 197 -20.66 -32.55 -4.59
CA GLY A 197 -21.86 -33.37 -4.57
C GLY A 197 -23.06 -32.75 -3.87
N CYS A 198 -22.98 -31.49 -3.40
CA CYS A 198 -24.18 -30.77 -2.97
C CYS A 198 -25.00 -30.30 -4.17
N SER A 199 -26.32 -30.21 -3.97
CA SER A 199 -27.24 -29.56 -4.89
C SER A 199 -28.31 -28.79 -4.12
N GLY A 200 -28.91 -27.80 -4.76
CA GLY A 200 -29.98 -26.98 -4.16
C GLY A 200 -29.56 -26.25 -2.87
N GLU A 201 -30.46 -26.23 -1.89
CA GLU A 201 -30.30 -25.49 -0.63
C GLU A 201 -29.13 -26.01 0.23
N GLN A 202 -28.85 -27.31 0.20
CA GLN A 202 -27.72 -27.88 0.93
C GLN A 202 -26.38 -27.32 0.46
N CYS A 203 -26.31 -26.94 -0.82
CA CYS A 203 -25.12 -26.34 -1.42
C CYS A 203 -24.93 -24.89 -0.97
N GLN A 204 -26.03 -24.14 -0.82
CA GLN A 204 -25.98 -22.79 -0.27
C GLN A 204 -25.56 -22.78 1.20
N LEU A 205 -26.10 -23.72 1.99
CA LEU A 205 -25.70 -23.91 3.39
C LEU A 205 -24.23 -24.29 3.51
N CYS A 206 -23.76 -25.25 2.69
CA CYS A 206 -22.33 -25.62 2.66
C CYS A 206 -21.44 -24.42 2.29
N LYS A 207 -21.82 -23.64 1.27
CA LYS A 207 -21.09 -22.42 0.87
C LYS A 207 -21.01 -21.41 2.02
N GLN A 208 -22.12 -21.12 2.70
CA GLN A 208 -22.14 -20.19 3.84
C GLN A 208 -21.31 -20.70 5.03
N ASP A 209 -21.55 -21.93 5.46
CA ASP A 209 -20.97 -22.49 6.69
C ASP A 209 -19.49 -22.84 6.55
N LYS A 210 -19.09 -23.40 5.40
CA LYS A 210 -17.74 -23.97 5.22
C LYS A 210 -16.80 -23.02 4.50
N CYS A 211 -17.30 -22.23 3.56
CA CYS A 211 -16.47 -21.43 2.66
C CYS A 211 -16.49 -19.93 2.95
N CYS A 212 -17.63 -19.37 3.37
CA CYS A 212 -17.77 -17.93 3.61
C CYS A 212 -17.49 -17.51 5.06
N SER A 213 -17.60 -18.43 6.02
CA SER A 213 -17.41 -18.14 7.45
C SER A 213 -15.94 -17.92 7.85
N LYS A 214 -14.98 -18.25 6.96
CA LYS A 214 -13.54 -18.17 7.21
C LYS A 214 -12.82 -17.05 6.45
N SER A 215 -13.47 -16.44 5.46
CA SER A 215 -12.93 -15.31 4.72
C SER A 215 -13.20 -14.02 5.51
N ASP A 216 -12.17 -13.19 5.68
CA ASP A 216 -12.21 -11.95 6.48
C ASP A 216 -13.47 -11.11 6.18
N ALA A 217 -14.01 -10.43 7.20
CA ALA A 217 -15.38 -9.88 7.32
C ALA A 217 -16.04 -9.20 6.09
N ARG A 218 -15.27 -8.73 5.08
CA ARG A 218 -15.83 -8.27 3.80
C ARG A 218 -16.21 -9.41 2.85
N GLY A 219 -15.41 -10.48 2.80
CA GLY A 219 -15.70 -11.70 2.03
C GLY A 219 -16.99 -12.37 2.47
N ALA A 220 -17.34 -12.31 3.76
CA ALA A 220 -18.64 -12.78 4.26
C ALA A 220 -19.83 -11.96 3.72
N THR A 221 -19.66 -10.65 3.52
CA THR A 221 -20.73 -9.75 3.05
C THR A 221 -20.97 -9.93 1.55
N GLU A 222 -19.90 -10.09 0.76
CA GLU A 222 -19.99 -10.37 -0.68
C GLU A 222 -20.39 -11.83 -0.97
N CYS A 223 -19.96 -12.80 -0.15
CA CYS A 223 -20.46 -14.17 -0.21
C CYS A 223 -21.99 -14.25 -0.07
N VAL A 224 -22.56 -13.49 0.86
CA VAL A 224 -24.01 -13.43 1.08
C VAL A 224 -24.71 -12.72 -0.08
N ALA A 225 -24.09 -11.70 -0.69
CA ALA A 225 -24.63 -11.02 -1.87
C ALA A 225 -24.67 -11.95 -3.09
N LEU A 226 -23.60 -12.69 -3.38
CA LEU A 226 -23.54 -13.69 -4.45
C LEU A 226 -24.51 -14.85 -4.20
N ALA A 227 -24.63 -15.36 -2.97
CA ALA A 227 -25.61 -16.39 -2.62
C ALA A 227 -27.06 -15.92 -2.85
N LYS A 228 -27.38 -14.66 -2.51
CA LYS A 228 -28.69 -14.05 -2.77
C LYS A 228 -28.97 -13.85 -4.26
N GLN A 229 -27.97 -13.48 -5.05
CA GLN A 229 -28.12 -13.27 -6.49
C GLN A 229 -28.34 -14.60 -7.23
N SER A 230 -27.61 -15.66 -6.85
CA SER A 230 -27.86 -17.01 -7.35
C SER A 230 -29.23 -17.57 -6.91
N ALA A 231 -29.69 -17.26 -5.69
CA ALA A 231 -31.04 -17.63 -5.25
C ALA A 231 -32.15 -16.92 -6.05
N LEU A 232 -31.96 -15.63 -6.37
CA LEU A 232 -32.90 -14.87 -7.21
C LEU A 232 -32.95 -15.40 -8.66
N LEU A 233 -31.81 -15.80 -9.22
CA LEU A 233 -31.76 -16.43 -10.54
C LEU A 233 -32.40 -17.83 -10.54
N ALA A 234 -32.17 -18.62 -9.48
CA ALA A 234 -32.82 -19.92 -9.30
C ALA A 234 -34.35 -19.81 -9.12
N LEU A 235 -34.83 -18.79 -8.39
CA LEU A 235 -36.26 -18.45 -8.27
C LEU A 235 -36.88 -17.97 -9.59
N SER A 236 -36.10 -17.33 -10.46
CA SER A 236 -36.55 -16.97 -11.82
C SER A 236 -36.58 -18.16 -12.79
N ALA A 237 -35.74 -19.18 -12.56
CA ALA A 237 -35.67 -20.39 -13.38
C ALA A 237 -36.70 -21.45 -12.99
N THR A 238 -37.30 -21.37 -11.80
CA THR A 238 -38.42 -22.23 -11.37
C THR A 238 -39.80 -21.58 -11.59
N ALA A 239 -39.86 -20.42 -12.26
CA ALA A 239 -41.10 -19.90 -12.80
C ALA A 239 -41.61 -20.85 -13.91
N SER A 240 -42.52 -21.73 -13.47
CA SER A 240 -43.30 -22.70 -14.23
C SER A 240 -43.74 -22.20 -15.62
N PRO A 241 -43.86 -23.07 -16.65
CA PRO A 241 -44.11 -22.69 -18.05
C PRO A 241 -45.52 -22.13 -18.36
N CYS A 242 -46.22 -21.55 -17.38
CA CYS A 242 -47.58 -21.02 -17.53
C CYS A 242 -47.64 -19.51 -17.80
N ASN A 243 -46.55 -18.89 -18.25
CA ASN A 243 -46.59 -17.48 -18.67
C ASN A 243 -47.33 -17.35 -20.01
N GLY A 244 -48.61 -17.02 -19.95
CA GLY A 244 -49.41 -16.64 -21.14
C GLY A 244 -50.91 -16.93 -21.07
N LEU A 245 -51.41 -17.67 -20.09
CA LEU A 245 -52.83 -18.06 -20.02
C LEU A 245 -53.57 -17.22 -18.97
N TYR A 246 -54.56 -16.43 -19.43
CA TYR A 246 -55.51 -15.72 -18.58
C TYR A 246 -56.89 -16.37 -18.73
N GLY A 247 -57.49 -16.80 -17.62
CA GLY A 247 -58.84 -17.37 -17.58
C GLY A 247 -58.89 -18.82 -17.09
N ALA A 248 -60.05 -19.45 -17.26
CA ALA A 248 -60.40 -20.75 -16.66
C ALA A 248 -59.50 -21.94 -17.07
N GLU A 249 -58.60 -21.75 -18.04
CA GLU A 249 -57.61 -22.75 -18.47
C GLU A 249 -56.40 -22.87 -17.53
N ALA A 250 -56.19 -21.92 -16.60
CA ALA A 250 -55.10 -22.00 -15.62
C ALA A 250 -55.33 -23.08 -14.53
N LEU A 251 -56.57 -23.52 -14.32
CA LEU A 251 -56.94 -24.44 -13.24
C LEU A 251 -56.60 -25.91 -13.52
N THR A 252 -56.31 -26.28 -14.77
CA THR A 252 -55.96 -27.67 -15.15
C THR A 252 -54.47 -27.97 -15.06
N CYS A 253 -53.60 -26.95 -14.94
CA CYS A 253 -52.15 -27.15 -14.88
C CYS A 253 -51.65 -27.62 -13.49
N VAL A 254 -52.47 -27.47 -12.44
CA VAL A 254 -52.07 -27.76 -11.05
C VAL A 254 -52.35 -29.22 -10.62
N TRP A 255 -53.08 -30.02 -11.42
CA TRP A 255 -53.56 -31.36 -11.01
C TRP A 255 -53.01 -32.54 -11.83
N LYS A 256 -51.88 -32.35 -12.51
CA LYS A 256 -51.10 -33.46 -13.09
C LYS A 256 -49.63 -33.29 -12.74
N GLU A 257 -49.29 -33.69 -11.52
CA GLU A 257 -48.09 -34.45 -11.12
C GLU A 257 -48.13 -34.71 -9.61
#